data_AF-D1CSE2-F1
#
_entry.id   AF-D1CSE2-F1
#
_cell.length_a   1.000
_cell.length_b   1.000
_cell.length_c   1.000
_cell.angle_alpha   90.00
_cell.angle_beta   90.00
_cell.angle_gamma   90.00
#
_symmetry.space_group_name_H-M   'P 1'
#
loop_
_entity.id
_entity.type
_entity.pdbx_description
1 polymer ?
#
loop_
_entity_poly.entity_id
_entity_poly.type
_entity_poly.pdbx_seq_one_letter_code
_entity_poly.pdbx_strand_id
1 'polypeptide(L)' 'FAKGFNEIDPVIQIARSTMKAFTWSSANSRTVRSRRVRQFYLDAAGFGIRSGITMNSTEICRRLLS' A
#
# COMPACT_ATOMS: atom_id res chain seq x y z
N PHE A 1 12.15 3.25 -12.10
CA PHE A 1 12.12 2.63 -10.76
C PHE A 1 13.08 3.31 -9.74
N ALA A 2 13.50 4.55 -9.96
CA ALA A 2 14.70 5.13 -9.32
C ALA A 2 14.48 5.97 -8.04
N LYS A 3 13.45 5.71 -7.23
CA LYS A 3 13.15 6.55 -6.03
C LYS A 3 13.09 5.81 -4.69
N GLY A 4 13.45 4.53 -4.62
CA GLY A 4 13.39 3.80 -3.36
C GLY A 4 11.97 3.73 -2.78
N PHE A 5 10.94 3.71 -3.64
CA PHE A 5 9.54 3.61 -3.19
C PHE A 5 9.33 2.43 -2.24
N ASN A 6 10.12 1.36 -2.37
CA ASN A 6 10.12 0.20 -1.47
C ASN A 6 10.29 0.57 0.02
N GLU A 7 10.99 1.66 0.34
CA GLU A 7 11.22 2.12 1.72
C GLU A 7 10.15 3.09 2.22
N ILE A 8 9.51 3.84 1.30
CA ILE A 8 8.54 4.89 1.64
C ILE A 8 7.08 4.52 1.33
N ASP A 9 6.85 3.47 0.56
CA ASP A 9 5.53 3.03 0.13
C ASP A 9 4.84 2.33 1.31
N PRO A 10 3.80 2.95 1.88
CA PRO A 10 3.08 2.37 3.00
C PRO A 10 2.43 1.03 2.63
N VAL A 11 2.04 0.82 1.38
CA VAL A 11 1.39 -0.41 0.91
C VAL A 11 2.39 -1.57 0.96
N ILE A 12 3.64 -1.34 0.54
CA ILE A 12 4.70 -2.36 0.63
C ILE A 12 5.03 -2.67 2.10
N GLN A 13 5.12 -1.65 2.95
CA GLN A 13 5.38 -1.84 4.38
C GLN A 13 4.28 -2.67 5.06
N ILE A 14 3.01 -2.34 4.82
CA ILE A 14 1.86 -3.09 5.37
C ILE A 14 1.82 -4.51 4.82
N ALA A 15 2.14 -4.72 3.54
CA ALA A 15 2.20 -6.04 2.93
C ALA A 15 3.26 -6.94 3.58
N ARG A 16 4.44 -6.37 3.90
CA ARG A 16 5.53 -7.06 4.60
C ARG A 16 5.18 -7.39 6.05
N SER A 17 4.52 -6.48 6.77
CA SER A 17 4.16 -6.71 8.18
C SER A 17 2.98 -7.66 8.35
N THR A 18 1.99 -7.58 7.47
CA THR A 18 0.70 -8.26 7.65
C THR A 18 0.70 -9.65 7.03
N MET A 19 1.44 -9.84 5.92
CA MET A 19 1.50 -11.10 5.14
C MET A 19 0.12 -11.70 4.77
N LYS A 20 -0.92 -10.86 4.75
CA LYS A 20 -2.31 -11.17 4.37
C LYS A 20 -2.86 -10.09 3.44
N ALA A 21 -4.00 -10.35 2.82
CA ALA A 21 -4.73 -9.36 2.03
C ALA A 21 -5.21 -8.19 2.91
N PHE A 22 -5.10 -6.96 2.41
CA PHE A 22 -5.62 -5.76 3.07
C PHE A 22 -6.10 -4.73 2.06
N THR A 23 -7.01 -3.87 2.49
CA THR A 23 -7.51 -2.72 1.74
C THR A 23 -6.77 -1.45 2.16
N TRP A 24 -6.66 -0.50 1.24
CA TRP A 24 -6.12 0.83 1.53
C TRP A 24 -6.84 1.91 0.74
N SER A 25 -6.82 3.13 1.26
CA SER A 25 -7.44 4.30 0.63
C SER A 25 -6.72 5.59 1.00
N SER A 26 -6.53 6.44 0.00
CA SER A 26 -6.04 7.81 0.12
C SER A 26 -7.04 8.74 0.83
N ALA A 27 -8.30 8.33 1.04
CA ALA A 27 -9.29 9.12 1.77
C ALA A 27 -8.84 9.41 3.22
N ASN A 28 -8.11 8.48 3.83
CA ASN A 28 -7.54 8.64 5.17
C ASN A 28 -6.18 9.35 5.18
N SER A 29 -5.67 9.85 4.05
CA SER A 29 -4.38 10.56 3.97
C SER A 29 -4.29 11.82 4.85
N ARG A 30 -5.43 12.35 5.33
CA ARG A 30 -5.47 13.45 6.31
C ARG A 30 -5.20 13.00 7.76
N THR A 31 -5.46 11.74 8.10
CA THR A 31 -5.22 11.17 9.43
C THR A 31 -3.86 10.47 9.54
N VAL A 32 -3.18 10.28 8.40
CA VAL A 32 -1.82 9.75 8.32
C VAL A 32 -0.84 10.73 8.97
N ARG A 33 -0.23 10.32 10.09
CA ARG A 33 0.71 11.16 10.86
C ARG A 33 2.02 11.48 10.12
N SER A 34 2.41 10.67 9.14
CA SER A 34 3.67 10.85 8.41
C SER A 34 3.49 11.72 7.16
N ARG A 35 4.21 12.86 7.10
CA ARG A 35 4.22 13.77 5.94
C ARG A 35 4.62 13.07 4.64
N ARG A 36 5.58 12.15 4.68
CA ARG A 36 6.05 11.40 3.50
C ARG A 36 4.96 10.46 2.96
N VAL A 37 4.27 9.75 3.85
CA VAL A 37 3.18 8.84 3.48
C VAL A 37 1.98 9.61 2.93
N ARG A 38 1.67 10.79 3.51
CA ARG A 38 0.65 11.69 2.97
C ARG A 38 1.00 12.16 1.55
N GLN A 39 2.25 12.57 1.31
CA GLN A 39 2.69 13.01 -0.02
C GLN A 39 2.58 11.87 -1.05
N PHE A 40 2.97 10.64 -0.68
CA PHE A 40 2.81 9.47 -1.55
C PHE A 40 1.36 9.28 -2.03
N TYR A 41 0.38 9.35 -1.12
CA TYR A 41 -1.03 9.23 -1.49
C TYR A 41 -1.54 10.40 -2.35
N LEU A 42 -1.01 11.62 -2.14
CA LEU A 42 -1.35 12.78 -2.98
C LEU A 42 -0.79 12.62 -4.39
N ASP A 43 0.46 12.18 -4.52
CA ASP A 43 1.10 11.93 -5.80
C ASP A 43 0.34 10.83 -6.56
N ALA A 44 0.03 9.70 -5.90
CA ALA A 44 -0.76 8.61 -6.47
C ALA A 44 -2.16 9.06 -6.92
N ALA A 45 -2.82 9.92 -6.13
CA ALA A 45 -4.11 10.49 -6.48
C ALA A 45 -4.07 11.37 -7.74
N GLY A 46 -2.93 12.00 -8.04
CA GLY A 46 -2.70 12.71 -9.30
C GLY A 46 -2.76 11.80 -10.54
N PHE A 47 -2.48 10.51 -10.37
CA PHE A 47 -2.62 9.48 -11.40
C PHE A 47 -3.95 8.71 -11.33
N GLY A 48 -4.90 9.16 -10.49
CA GLY A 48 -6.18 8.48 -10.29
C GLY A 48 -6.12 7.24 -9.37
N ILE A 49 -4.96 6.91 -8.81
CA ILE A 49 -4.79 5.79 -7.90
C ILE A 49 -5.13 6.24 -6.49
N ARG A 50 -6.35 5.95 -6.04
CA ARG A 50 -6.89 6.47 -4.76
C ARG A 50 -7.18 5.40 -3.73
N SER A 51 -7.29 4.14 -4.13
CA SER A 51 -7.62 3.03 -3.26
C SER A 51 -7.27 1.71 -3.94
N GLY A 52 -7.16 0.65 -3.16
CA GLY A 52 -6.91 -0.68 -3.70
C GLY A 52 -6.98 -1.78 -2.66
N ILE A 53 -6.83 -3.00 -3.16
CA ILE A 53 -6.59 -4.20 -2.36
C ILE A 53 -5.20 -4.69 -2.72
N THR A 54 -4.39 -4.97 -1.70
CA THR A 54 -3.08 -5.58 -1.88
C THR A 54 -3.10 -6.97 -1.26
N MET A 55 -2.64 -7.96 -2.03
CA MET A 55 -2.51 -9.33 -1.58
C MET A 55 -1.07 -9.79 -1.81
N ASN A 56 -0.48 -10.42 -0.80
CA ASN A 56 0.86 -11.00 -0.92
C ASN A 56 0.78 -12.30 -1.73
N SER A 57 1.75 -12.55 -2.60
CA SER A 57 1.87 -13.83 -3.34
C SER A 57 1.84 -15.05 -2.42
N THR A 58 2.46 -14.98 -1.24
CA THR A 58 2.39 -16.08 -0.25
C THR A 58 0.97 -16.31 0.27
N GLU A 59 0.18 -15.25 0.45
CA GLU A 59 -1.24 -15.36 0.84
C GLU A 59 -2.09 -15.99 -0.27
N ILE A 60 -1.84 -15.58 -1.53
CA ILE A 60 -2.52 -16.14 -2.70
C ILE A 60 -2.28 -17.65 -2.78
N CYS A 61 -1.02 -18.09 -2.71
CA CYS A 61 -0.69 -19.51 -2.77
C CYS A 61 -1.37 -20.31 -1.66
N ARG A 62 -1.45 -19.77 -0.43
CA ARG A 62 -2.11 -20.47 0.69
C ARG A 62 -3.61 -20.67 0.46
N ARG A 63 -4.29 -19.70 -0.15
CA ARG A 63 -5.75 -19.77 -0.40
C ARG A 63 -6.13 -20.60 -1.62
N LEU A 64 -5.24 -20.70 -2.61
CA LEU A 64 -5.50 -21.48 -3.82
C LEU A 64 -5.17 -22.96 -3.67
N LEU A 65 -4.40 -23.32 -2.64
CA LEU A 65 -3.96 -24.69 -2.36
C LEU A 65 -4.69 -25.32 -1.15
N SER A 66 -5.72 -24.66 -0.63
CA SER A 66 -6.60 -25.13 0.46
C SER A 66 -7.95 -25.56 -0.08
#